data_AF-A0A7Y8JIH0-F1
#
_entry.id   AF-A0A7Y8JIH0-F1
#
_cell.length_a   1.000
_cell.length_b   1.000
_cell.length_c   1.000
_cell.angle_alpha   90.00
_cell.angle_beta   90.00
_cell.angle_gamma   90.00
#
_symmetry.space_group_name_H-M   'P 1'
#
loop_
_entity.id
_entity.type
_entity.pdbx_description
1 polymer ?
#
loop_
_entity_poly.entity_id
_entity_poly.type
_entity_poly.pdbx_seq_one_letter_code
_entity_poly.pdbx_strand_id
1 'polypeptide(L)' 'MDQKNATCCYAKSDKHWTIDPQGIAWEHFHTMENAVEFGHDTRTQAGACCIPLRADA' A
#
# COMPACT_ATOMS: atom_id res chain seq x y z
N MET A 1 1.98 -2.30 -23.17
CA MET A 1 0.86 -1.51 -22.61
C MET A 1 1.44 -0.65 -21.50
N ASP A 2 1.28 0.66 -21.57
CA ASP A 2 1.77 1.60 -20.56
C ASP A 2 0.62 2.05 -19.65
N GLN A 3 0.89 2.13 -18.35
CA GLN A 3 -0.05 2.59 -17.33
C GLN A 3 0.63 3.62 -16.44
N LYS A 4 0.20 4.88 -16.59
CA LYS A 4 0.76 6.00 -15.85
C LYS A 4 0.19 6.10 -14.44
N ASN A 5 1.00 6.63 -13.53
CA ASN A 5 0.57 6.98 -12.16
C ASN A 5 -0.03 5.80 -11.38
N ALA A 6 0.50 4.59 -11.60
CA ALA A 6 0.12 3.41 -10.85
C ALA A 6 0.75 3.46 -9.44
N THR A 7 0.03 3.04 -8.42
CA THR A 7 0.59 2.89 -7.06
C THR A 7 1.03 1.46 -6.83
N CYS A 8 2.32 1.25 -6.55
CA CYS A 8 2.91 -0.06 -6.26
C CYS A 8 3.91 0.08 -5.11
N CYS A 9 3.86 -0.82 -4.13
CA CYS A 9 4.82 -0.88 -3.02
C CYS A 9 5.07 0.46 -2.27
N TYR A 10 4.08 1.34 -2.17
CA TYR A 10 4.19 2.68 -1.55
C TYR A 10 4.82 3.78 -2.42
N ALA A 11 4.97 3.57 -3.72
CA ALA A 11 5.42 4.59 -4.66
C ALA A 11 4.39 4.81 -5.78
N LYS A 12 4.35 6.04 -6.31
CA LYS A 12 3.70 6.31 -7.60
C LYS A 12 4.72 6.08 -8.70
N SER A 13 4.35 5.21 -9.64
CA SER A 13 5.23 4.72 -10.68
C SER A 13 4.51 4.61 -12.01
N ASP A 14 5.26 4.70 -13.09
CA ASP A 14 4.77 4.34 -14.41
C ASP A 14 5.05 2.86 -14.67
N LYS A 15 3.99 2.11 -14.96
CA LYS A 15 4.02 0.67 -15.11
C LYS A 15 4.01 0.27 -16.58
N HIS A 16 4.97 -0.56 -16.94
CA HIS A 16 5.17 -1.03 -18.30
C HIS A 16 5.11 -2.55 -18.35
N TRP A 17 4.36 -3.06 -19.33
CA TRP A 17 4.30 -4.49 -19.63
C TRP A 17 5.14 -4.83 -20.87
N THR A 18 5.88 -5.93 -20.78
CA THR A 18 6.55 -6.56 -21.92
C THR A 18 6.40 -8.08 -21.86
N ILE A 19 6.55 -8.75 -22.99
CA ILE A 19 6.58 -10.21 -23.08
C ILE A 19 7.99 -10.60 -23.53
N ASP A 20 8.63 -11.51 -22.82
CA ASP A 20 9.94 -12.02 -23.22
C ASP A 20 9.83 -13.02 -24.40
N PRO A 21 10.95 -13.38 -25.05
CA PRO A 21 10.91 -14.34 -26.16
C PRO A 21 10.38 -15.73 -25.80
N GLN A 22 10.34 -16.10 -24.52
CA GLN A 22 9.79 -17.36 -24.03
C GLN A 22 8.28 -17.27 -23.76
N GLY A 23 7.68 -16.08 -23.96
CA GLY A 23 6.25 -15.84 -23.76
C GLY A 23 5.88 -15.44 -22.34
N ILE A 24 6.84 -15.16 -21.46
CA ILE A 24 6.56 -14.76 -20.07
C ILE A 24 6.26 -13.26 -20.03
N ALA A 25 5.16 -12.90 -19.36
CA ALA A 25 4.79 -11.51 -19.16
C ALA A 25 5.55 -10.89 -17.97
N TRP A 26 6.14 -9.73 -18.21
CA TRP A 26 6.92 -8.97 -17.23
C TRP A 26 6.34 -7.60 -17.00
N GLU A 27 6.27 -7.19 -15.74
CA GLU A 27 5.92 -5.84 -15.29
C GLU A 27 7.17 -5.09 -14.84
N HIS A 28 7.36 -3.88 -15.36
CA HIS A 28 8.41 -2.96 -14.93
C HIS A 28 7.77 -1.70 -14.34
N PHE A 29 8.37 -1.18 -13.27
CA PHE A 29 7.90 0.04 -12.60
C PHE A 29 9.02 1.07 -12.59
N HIS A 30 8.76 2.25 -13.14
CA HIS A 30 9.63 3.41 -13.01
C HIS A 30 9.06 4.33 -11.94
N THR A 31 9.70 4.38 -10.77
CA THR A 31 9.26 5.17 -9.62
C THR A 31 9.52 6.65 -9.84
N MET A 32 8.47 7.44 -9.70
CA MET A 32 8.52 8.89 -9.86
C MET A 32 8.53 9.59 -8.50
N GLU A 33 7.70 9.13 -7.56
CA GLU A 33 7.60 9.70 -6.23
C GLU A 33 7.06 8.69 -5.22
N ASN A 34 7.16 9.01 -3.92
CA ASN A 34 6.50 8.25 -2.87
C ASN A 34 4.98 8.45 -2.97
N ALA A 35 4.22 7.38 -2.80
CA ALA A 35 2.79 7.45 -2.63
C ALA A 35 2.44 7.88 -1.21
N VAL A 36 1.19 8.30 -1.01
CA VAL A 36 0.68 8.60 0.33
C VAL A 36 0.63 7.31 1.14
N GLU A 37 1.21 7.34 2.34
CA GLU A 37 1.10 6.25 3.29
C GLU A 37 -0.28 6.31 3.97
N PHE A 38 -1.01 5.20 3.94
CA PHE A 38 -2.27 5.02 4.66
C PHE A 38 -2.06 4.03 5.81
N GLY A 39 -2.72 4.24 6.94
CA GLY A 39 -2.65 3.31 8.09
C GLY A 39 -1.93 3.85 9.33
N HIS A 40 -1.41 5.08 9.29
CA HIS A 40 -1.11 5.82 10.51
C HIS A 40 -2.45 6.26 11.15
N ASP A 41 -2.92 5.50 12.14
CA ASP A 41 -4.07 5.90 12.97
C ASP A 41 -3.68 7.15 13.77
N THR A 42 -4.03 8.33 13.26
CA THR A 42 -3.81 9.60 13.99
C THR A 42 -4.82 9.79 15.12
N ARG A 43 -5.77 8.86 15.28
CA ARG A 43 -6.69 8.86 16.40
C ARG A 43 -5.92 8.35 17.62
N THR A 44 -5.64 9.24 18.56
CA THR A 44 -5.24 8.79 19.91
C THR A 44 -6.35 7.87 20.41
N GLN A 45 -6.08 6.58 20.49
CA GLN A 45 -7.02 5.58 20.95
C GLN A 45 -7.25 5.82 22.45
N ALA A 46 -8.17 6.73 22.77
CA ALA A 46 -8.58 7.00 24.13
C ALA A 46 -9.36 5.79 24.65
N GLY A 47 -8.63 4.84 25.22
CA GLY A 47 -9.16 3.62 25.81
C GLY A 47 -9.30 2.49 24.80
N ALA A 48 -8.69 1.35 25.12
CA ALA A 48 -9.02 0.09 24.48
C ALA A 48 -10.47 -0.25 24.83
N CYS A 49 -11.33 -0.31 23.80
CA CYS A 49 -12.78 -0.56 23.89
C CYS A 49 -13.14 -1.85 24.66
N CYS A 50 -12.18 -2.77 24.82
CA CYS A 50 -12.41 -4.14 25.25
C CYS A 50 -11.75 -4.50 26.60
N ILE A 51 -11.40 -3.53 27.47
CA ILE A 51 -10.94 -3.87 28.82
C ILE A 51 -12.17 -4.15 29.69
N PRO A 52 -12.43 -5.40 30.12
CA PRO A 52 -13.48 -5.64 31.10
C PRO A 52 -13.06 -4.99 32.42
N LEU A 53 -13.77 -3.94 32.83
CA LEU A 53 -13.63 -3.38 34.17
C LEU A 53 -14.19 -4.41 35.14
N ARG A 54 -13.31 -5.01 35.94
CA ARG A 54 -13.70 -5.88 37.04
C ARG A 54 -14.50 -5.02 38.02
N ALA A 55 -15.77 -5.35 38.24
CA ALA A 55 -16.56 -4.72 39.28
C ALA A 55 -16.16 -5.36 40.61
N ASP A 56 -15.58 -4.55 41.48
CA ASP A 56 -15.16 -4.97 42.82
C ASP A 56 -16.42 -5.18 43.69
N ALA A 57 -16.41 -6.27 44.48
CA ALA A 57 -17.48 -6.63 45.42
C ALA A 57 -17.37 -5.89 46.75
#